data_AF-A0A1I2FGD8-F1
#
_entry.id   AF-A0A1I2FGD8-F1
#
_cell.length_a   1.000
_cell.length_b   1.000
_cell.length_c   1.000
_cell.angle_alpha   90.00
_cell.angle_beta   90.00
_cell.angle_gamma   90.00
#
_symmetry.space_group_name_H-M   'P 1'
#
loop_
_entity.id
_entity.type
_entity.pdbx_description
1 polymer ?
#
loop_
_entity_poly.entity_id
_entity_poly.type
_entity_poly.pdbx_seq_one_letter_code
_entity_poly.pdbx_strand_id
1 'polypeptide(L)'
;MPLPGERLVAFLSDGAFEEQRGSDWASRWWRAEDCGLVTPVMIANGRRIDQRSTIFLQGGTDWFRQHLELNGFYPILIDGRDPAAFIWGIFEAESRLQACSEQVSAGHMRYPVKLPYLIAETVKGYGFYGAGSNAAHGTPLPAIPRFDEVSRRHFNESIARLFVPEIEIHGARDVLATHRADDRPAEKDHPLSCRDVKLQTVPEPVWLQTAVSESPMVAIDRQFVALVKANPALRIRLGNPDELRSNQMNQSLDLLKHRTLTPEPGLAESLHGSVITALNEEAVVSAALGNKGGMNLVVSYEAFAMKMIGALRQEIIFARHQKSLGRPARWLSVPVIATSHLWENGKNEQSHQDPAFGEVLMGEMSDTARVVYPPDCNSAVACLNECFRTQGQFWAMTVPKAKLPAVFDGRQAVQLVRDGAIALGEAGDVQLIAVGAYQLRVCQEVAEALAQRGLSCGVVCLLEPGRFRSPRDPMESGHQCGSSYSSELFPQDTKLRVFVCHMRPEALLGICRPLDLGPDRTLAFGYENHGGTLDTSGLLQANKCDSHSIVQVILSKTGSSGADKATL
;
A
#
# COMPACT_ATOMS: atom_id res chain seq x y z
N MET A 1 -8.93 -5.76 -10.98
CA MET A 1 -9.58 -6.41 -12.14
C MET A 1 -9.25 -7.89 -12.14
N PRO A 2 -10.21 -8.78 -12.41
CA PRO A 2 -9.96 -10.23 -12.53
C PRO A 2 -8.91 -10.54 -13.61
N LEU A 3 -8.17 -11.65 -13.51
CA LEU A 3 -7.32 -12.15 -14.61
C LEU A 3 -8.19 -12.80 -15.72
N PRO A 4 -7.64 -13.04 -16.92
CA PRO A 4 -8.34 -13.79 -17.96
C PRO A 4 -8.89 -15.14 -17.44
N GLY A 5 -10.12 -15.47 -17.84
CA GLY A 5 -10.83 -16.67 -17.40
C GLY A 5 -11.53 -16.55 -16.04
N GLU A 6 -11.26 -15.50 -15.27
CA GLU A 6 -11.98 -15.22 -14.02
C GLU A 6 -13.19 -14.31 -14.23
N ARG A 7 -14.06 -14.31 -13.23
CA ARG A 7 -15.26 -13.46 -13.17
C ARG A 7 -15.33 -12.77 -11.82
N LEU A 8 -15.67 -11.48 -11.82
CA LEU A 8 -15.83 -10.68 -10.61
C LEU A 8 -17.18 -9.97 -10.62
N VAL A 9 -18.05 -10.35 -9.68
CA VAL A 9 -19.25 -9.57 -9.34
C VAL A 9 -18.94 -8.75 -8.09
N ALA A 10 -19.00 -7.42 -8.20
CA ALA A 10 -18.62 -6.51 -7.11
C ALA A 10 -19.83 -5.71 -6.64
N PHE A 11 -20.32 -6.01 -5.44
CA PHE A 11 -21.43 -5.26 -4.83
C PHE A 11 -20.92 -3.97 -4.19
N LEU A 12 -21.59 -2.87 -4.53
CA LEU A 12 -21.28 -1.51 -4.11
C LEU A 12 -22.52 -0.90 -3.43
N SER A 13 -22.31 0.12 -2.62
CA SER A 13 -23.41 0.89 -2.02
C SER A 13 -23.38 2.33 -2.49
N ASP A 14 -24.56 2.95 -2.54
CA ASP A 14 -24.74 4.33 -2.99
C ASP A 14 -24.08 5.35 -2.06
N GLY A 15 -23.92 5.00 -0.78
CA GLY A 15 -23.07 5.76 0.16
C GLY A 15 -21.58 5.64 -0.15
N ALA A 16 -21.09 4.42 -0.43
CA ALA A 16 -19.67 4.19 -0.74
C ALA A 16 -19.23 4.86 -2.06
N PHE A 17 -20.15 5.02 -3.02
CA PHE A 17 -19.91 5.76 -4.26
C PHE A 17 -19.42 7.20 -4.03
N GLU A 18 -19.83 7.83 -2.93
CA GLU A 18 -19.46 9.21 -2.64
C GLU A 18 -18.02 9.35 -2.15
N GLU A 19 -17.52 8.34 -1.45
CA GLU A 19 -16.18 8.29 -0.87
C GLU A 19 -15.18 7.70 -1.86
N GLN A 20 -15.50 6.55 -2.44
CA GLN A 20 -14.57 5.73 -3.21
C GLN A 20 -14.83 5.85 -4.71
N ARG A 21 -14.33 6.93 -5.30
CA ARG A 21 -14.40 7.19 -6.75
C ARG A 21 -13.47 6.30 -7.58
N GLY A 22 -12.62 5.48 -6.93
CA GLY A 22 -11.63 4.59 -7.55
C GLY A 22 -12.16 3.71 -8.69
N SER A 23 -13.44 3.31 -8.62
CA SER A 23 -14.08 2.52 -9.67
C SER A 23 -14.33 3.29 -10.96
N ASP A 24 -14.38 4.62 -10.95
CA ASP A 24 -14.75 5.44 -12.12
C ASP A 24 -13.72 5.32 -13.26
N TRP A 25 -12.49 4.91 -12.93
CA TRP A 25 -11.42 4.65 -13.92
C TRP A 25 -11.45 3.22 -14.48
N ALA A 26 -12.29 2.32 -13.98
CA ALA A 26 -12.31 0.91 -14.36
C ALA A 26 -12.49 0.69 -15.87
N SER A 27 -13.39 1.44 -16.50
CA SER A 27 -13.67 1.38 -17.94
C SER A 27 -12.46 1.78 -18.80
N ARG A 28 -11.62 2.67 -18.29
CA ARG A 28 -10.38 3.11 -18.97
C ARG A 28 -9.30 2.03 -18.94
N TRP A 29 -9.27 1.21 -17.89
CA TRP A 29 -8.21 0.23 -17.66
C TRP A 29 -8.58 -1.19 -18.08
N TRP A 30 -9.86 -1.55 -18.24
CA TRP A 30 -10.23 -2.91 -18.64
C TRP A 30 -9.84 -3.20 -20.10
N ARG A 31 -9.27 -4.38 -20.34
CA ARG A 31 -8.88 -4.91 -21.66
C ARG A 31 -9.18 -6.39 -21.71
N ALA A 32 -9.85 -6.87 -22.75
CA ALA A 32 -10.22 -8.27 -22.90
C ALA A 32 -9.00 -9.21 -22.92
N GLU A 33 -7.87 -8.73 -23.42
CA GLU A 33 -6.65 -9.54 -23.58
C GLU A 33 -6.01 -9.90 -22.23
N ASP A 34 -6.24 -9.09 -21.19
CA ASP A 34 -5.57 -9.26 -19.89
C ASP A 34 -6.47 -9.11 -18.66
N CYS A 35 -7.78 -9.02 -18.85
CA CYS A 35 -8.78 -8.98 -17.78
C CYS A 35 -9.90 -10.00 -18.02
N GLY A 36 -10.40 -10.56 -16.92
CA GLY A 36 -11.63 -11.36 -16.92
C GLY A 36 -12.89 -10.50 -16.97
N LEU A 37 -14.05 -11.15 -16.84
CA LEU A 37 -15.35 -10.47 -16.84
C LEU A 37 -15.58 -9.78 -15.50
N VAL A 38 -16.11 -8.55 -15.54
CA VAL A 38 -16.41 -7.76 -14.34
C VAL A 38 -17.84 -7.22 -14.40
N THR A 39 -18.55 -7.35 -13.30
CA THR A 39 -19.94 -6.88 -13.13
C THR A 39 -20.07 -6.13 -11.81
N PRO A 40 -19.86 -4.81 -11.78
CA PRO A 40 -20.23 -4.00 -10.64
C PRO A 40 -21.75 -3.96 -10.47
N VAL A 41 -22.21 -3.99 -9.22
CA VAL A 41 -23.62 -3.97 -8.83
C VAL A 41 -23.82 -2.90 -7.75
N MET A 42 -24.42 -1.79 -8.11
CA MET A 42 -24.81 -0.75 -7.14
C MET A 42 -26.12 -1.12 -6.46
N ILE A 43 -26.09 -1.25 -5.14
CA ILE A 43 -27.28 -1.30 -4.31
C ILE A 43 -27.75 0.13 -4.05
N ALA A 44 -28.67 0.59 -4.89
CA ALA A 44 -29.24 1.94 -4.83
C ALA A 44 -30.43 1.96 -3.85
N ASN A 45 -30.11 2.03 -2.55
CA ASN A 45 -31.11 2.00 -1.47
C ASN A 45 -31.52 3.40 -0.95
N GLY A 46 -30.86 4.45 -1.44
CA GLY A 46 -31.16 5.86 -1.25
C GLY A 46 -30.59 6.49 0.01
N ARG A 47 -29.84 5.77 0.85
CA ARG A 47 -29.47 6.24 2.20
C ARG A 47 -28.11 5.76 2.71
N ARG A 48 -27.35 6.72 3.27
CA ARG A 48 -26.18 6.53 4.12
C ARG A 48 -26.60 6.22 5.57
N ILE A 49 -25.73 6.46 6.55
CA ILE A 49 -26.03 6.30 7.98
C ILE A 49 -27.17 7.24 8.40
N ASP A 50 -26.92 8.55 8.39
CA ASP A 50 -27.86 9.55 8.90
C ASP A 50 -28.59 10.35 7.81
N GLN A 51 -28.12 10.29 6.57
CA GLN A 51 -28.64 11.11 5.48
C GLN A 51 -28.97 10.28 4.25
N ARG A 52 -29.80 10.85 3.38
CA ARG A 52 -30.02 10.32 2.03
C ARG A 52 -28.73 10.42 1.22
N SER A 53 -28.49 9.44 0.35
CA SER A 53 -27.30 9.44 -0.52
C SER A 53 -27.34 10.60 -1.52
N THR A 54 -26.17 11.03 -1.97
CA THR A 54 -26.04 12.09 -2.98
C THR A 54 -26.68 11.66 -4.29
N ILE A 55 -26.57 10.37 -4.66
CA ILE A 55 -27.32 9.80 -5.79
C ILE A 55 -28.82 10.07 -5.64
N PHE A 56 -29.40 9.75 -4.48
CA PHE A 56 -30.82 9.99 -4.23
C PHE A 56 -31.18 11.47 -4.33
N LEU A 57 -30.35 12.37 -3.79
CA LEU A 57 -30.60 13.80 -3.80
C LEU A 57 -30.47 14.45 -5.18
N GLN A 58 -29.68 13.89 -6.08
CA GLN A 58 -29.42 14.41 -7.43
C GLN A 58 -30.42 13.93 -8.49
N GLY A 59 -31.46 13.17 -8.10
CA GLY A 59 -32.44 12.61 -9.03
C GLY A 59 -32.47 11.08 -9.07
N GLY A 60 -31.80 10.40 -8.14
CA GLY A 60 -31.88 8.96 -7.96
C GLY A 60 -31.19 8.16 -9.07
N THR A 61 -31.76 7.02 -9.41
CA THR A 61 -31.23 6.06 -10.38
C THR A 61 -31.10 6.67 -11.78
N ASP A 62 -32.00 7.57 -12.18
CA ASP A 62 -31.94 8.28 -13.46
C ASP A 62 -30.69 9.15 -13.60
N TRP A 63 -30.38 9.93 -12.55
CA TRP A 63 -29.16 10.74 -12.52
C TRP A 63 -27.91 9.85 -12.57
N PHE A 64 -27.91 8.79 -11.76
CA PHE A 64 -26.76 7.89 -11.69
C PHE A 64 -26.51 7.14 -13.01
N ARG A 65 -27.59 6.74 -13.72
CA ARG A 65 -27.52 6.17 -15.07
C ARG A 65 -26.78 7.10 -16.03
N GLN A 66 -27.18 8.37 -16.07
CA GLN A 66 -26.53 9.37 -16.92
C GLN A 66 -25.07 9.58 -16.53
N HIS A 67 -24.77 9.64 -15.23
CA HIS A 67 -23.41 9.74 -14.73
C HIS A 67 -22.54 8.58 -15.22
N LEU A 68 -23.02 7.33 -15.12
CA LEU A 68 -22.32 6.14 -15.58
C LEU A 68 -22.09 6.13 -17.10
N GLU A 69 -23.10 6.52 -17.88
CA GLU A 69 -22.99 6.59 -19.35
C GLU A 69 -21.90 7.57 -19.80
N LEU A 70 -21.76 8.70 -19.09
CA LEU A 70 -20.72 9.70 -19.34
C LEU A 70 -19.32 9.22 -18.93
N ASN A 71 -19.22 8.25 -18.02
CA ASN A 71 -17.96 7.72 -17.50
C ASN A 71 -17.56 6.35 -18.09
N GLY A 72 -18.12 5.99 -19.24
CA GLY A 72 -17.72 4.79 -19.99
C GLY A 72 -18.31 3.50 -19.42
N PHE A 73 -19.48 3.57 -18.79
CA PHE A 73 -20.24 2.40 -18.34
C PHE A 73 -21.52 2.22 -19.15
N TYR A 74 -22.08 1.01 -19.10
CA TYR A 74 -23.38 0.65 -19.66
C TYR A 74 -24.30 0.24 -18.50
N PRO A 75 -25.13 1.18 -17.98
CA PRO A 75 -25.98 0.91 -16.84
C PRO A 75 -27.16 0.00 -17.21
N ILE A 76 -27.46 -0.95 -16.33
CA ILE A 76 -28.59 -1.90 -16.45
C ILE A 76 -29.38 -1.82 -15.14
N LEU A 77 -30.62 -1.34 -15.21
CA LEU A 77 -31.49 -1.27 -14.04
C LEU A 77 -32.12 -2.64 -13.77
N ILE A 78 -32.12 -3.05 -12.50
CA ILE A 78 -32.80 -4.24 -12.02
C ILE A 78 -33.60 -3.92 -10.76
N ASP A 79 -34.66 -4.70 -10.51
CA ASP A 79 -35.37 -4.63 -9.24
C ASP A 79 -34.49 -5.24 -8.14
N GLY A 80 -33.96 -4.41 -7.25
CA GLY A 80 -33.11 -4.84 -6.14
C GLY A 80 -33.85 -5.59 -5.04
N ARG A 81 -35.16 -5.84 -5.20
CA ARG A 81 -36.01 -6.63 -4.30
C ARG A 81 -36.28 -8.03 -4.86
N ASP A 82 -35.93 -8.29 -6.13
CA ASP A 82 -36.13 -9.58 -6.78
C ASP A 82 -34.79 -10.31 -6.98
N PRO A 83 -34.52 -11.40 -6.25
CA PRO A 83 -33.31 -12.20 -6.45
C PRO A 83 -33.11 -12.71 -7.88
N ALA A 84 -34.19 -13.00 -8.62
CA ALA A 84 -34.08 -13.45 -10.01
C ALA A 84 -33.54 -12.35 -10.94
N ALA A 85 -33.86 -11.09 -10.64
CA ALA A 85 -33.36 -9.94 -11.38
C ALA A 85 -31.83 -9.77 -11.25
N PHE A 86 -31.25 -10.12 -10.08
CA PHE A 86 -29.79 -10.15 -9.92
C PHE A 86 -29.13 -11.22 -10.79
N ILE A 87 -29.68 -12.44 -10.80
CA ILE A 87 -29.13 -13.55 -11.61
C ILE A 87 -29.19 -13.18 -13.09
N TRP A 88 -30.35 -12.70 -13.56
CA TRP A 88 -30.52 -12.23 -14.93
C TRP A 88 -29.56 -11.08 -15.28
N GLY A 89 -29.47 -10.07 -14.40
CA GLY A 89 -28.61 -8.91 -14.62
C GLY A 89 -27.14 -9.30 -14.72
N ILE A 90 -26.65 -10.19 -13.86
CA ILE A 90 -25.27 -10.69 -13.91
C ILE A 90 -25.03 -11.43 -15.23
N PHE A 91 -25.96 -12.31 -15.63
CA PHE A 91 -25.86 -13.04 -16.89
C PHE A 91 -25.83 -12.11 -18.11
N GLU A 92 -26.72 -11.11 -18.17
CA GLU A 92 -26.75 -10.11 -19.26
C GLU A 92 -25.47 -9.28 -19.28
N ALA A 93 -24.99 -8.82 -18.12
CA ALA A 93 -23.77 -8.04 -18.01
C ALA A 93 -22.54 -8.83 -18.50
N GLU A 94 -22.37 -10.07 -18.04
CA GLU A 94 -21.27 -10.94 -18.48
C GLU A 94 -21.36 -11.26 -19.97
N SER A 95 -22.55 -11.63 -20.46
CA SER A 95 -22.79 -11.95 -21.87
C SER A 95 -22.46 -10.77 -22.79
N ARG A 96 -22.87 -9.56 -22.39
CA ARG A 96 -22.59 -8.33 -23.14
C ARG A 96 -21.10 -8.00 -23.16
N LEU A 97 -20.42 -8.09 -22.01
CA LEU A 97 -18.99 -7.83 -21.95
C LEU A 97 -18.18 -8.86 -22.76
N GLN A 98 -18.60 -10.12 -22.74
CA GLN A 98 -18.05 -11.19 -23.57
C GLN A 98 -18.24 -10.91 -25.07
N ALA A 99 -19.44 -10.50 -25.49
CA ALA A 99 -19.69 -10.10 -26.87
C ALA A 99 -18.83 -8.89 -27.28
N CYS A 100 -18.67 -7.89 -26.41
CA CYS A 100 -17.75 -6.77 -26.65
C CYS A 100 -16.30 -7.25 -26.82
N SER A 101 -15.83 -8.18 -25.99
CA SER A 101 -14.50 -8.80 -26.12
C SER A 101 -14.30 -9.46 -27.49
N GLU A 102 -15.29 -10.22 -27.96
CA GLU A 102 -15.26 -10.85 -29.28
C GLU A 102 -15.23 -9.82 -30.42
N GLN A 103 -16.03 -8.76 -30.33
CA GLN A 103 -16.04 -7.69 -31.33
C GLN A 103 -14.74 -6.88 -31.35
N VAL A 104 -14.10 -6.67 -30.20
CA VAL A 104 -12.76 -6.06 -30.15
C VAL A 104 -11.73 -6.97 -30.81
N SER A 105 -11.77 -8.27 -30.49
CA SER A 105 -10.85 -9.26 -31.08
C SER A 105 -11.02 -9.38 -32.61
N ALA A 106 -12.25 -9.24 -33.10
CA ALA A 106 -12.57 -9.22 -34.54
C ALA A 106 -12.24 -7.89 -35.24
N GLY A 107 -11.81 -6.86 -34.50
CA GLY A 107 -11.51 -5.52 -35.05
C GLY A 107 -12.74 -4.68 -35.39
N HIS A 108 -13.93 -5.09 -34.94
CA HIS A 108 -15.20 -4.39 -35.15
C HIS A 108 -15.55 -3.39 -34.04
N MET A 109 -14.88 -3.49 -32.89
CA MET A 109 -15.02 -2.57 -31.76
C MET A 109 -13.66 -2.08 -31.28
N ARG A 110 -13.61 -0.90 -30.66
CA ARG A 110 -12.40 -0.32 -30.07
C ARG A 110 -12.62 -0.04 -28.59
N TYR A 111 -11.53 -0.03 -27.82
CA TYR A 111 -11.56 0.45 -26.45
C TYR A 111 -11.78 1.98 -26.38
N PRO A 112 -12.34 2.50 -25.27
CA PRO A 112 -12.85 1.74 -24.13
C PRO A 112 -14.18 1.07 -24.49
N VAL A 113 -14.36 -0.18 -24.05
CA VAL A 113 -15.70 -0.78 -24.08
C VAL A 113 -16.51 -0.19 -22.93
N LYS A 114 -17.79 0.07 -23.15
CA LYS A 114 -18.66 0.49 -22.05
C LYS A 114 -18.86 -0.70 -21.11
N LEU A 115 -18.31 -0.62 -19.90
CA LEU A 115 -18.42 -1.71 -18.93
C LEU A 115 -19.86 -1.83 -18.42
N PRO A 116 -20.50 -3.01 -18.53
CA PRO A 116 -21.82 -3.25 -17.94
C PRO A 116 -21.81 -2.96 -16.44
N TYR A 117 -22.86 -2.32 -15.94
CA TYR A 117 -22.96 -1.89 -14.56
C TYR A 117 -24.40 -2.04 -14.07
N LEU A 118 -24.66 -2.90 -13.09
CA LEU A 118 -26.01 -3.11 -12.58
C LEU A 118 -26.37 -2.04 -11.55
N ILE A 119 -27.61 -1.54 -11.61
CA ILE A 119 -28.20 -0.64 -10.63
C ILE A 119 -29.42 -1.37 -10.04
N ALA A 120 -29.24 -1.92 -8.84
CA ALA A 120 -30.28 -2.60 -8.09
C ALA A 120 -31.06 -1.59 -7.24
N GLU A 121 -32.21 -1.16 -7.73
CA GLU A 121 -33.06 -0.19 -7.03
C GLU A 121 -33.83 -0.87 -5.90
N THR A 122 -33.70 -0.35 -4.69
CA THR A 122 -34.39 -0.91 -3.52
C THR A 122 -34.61 0.17 -2.47
N VAL A 123 -35.15 -0.22 -1.32
CA VAL A 123 -35.24 0.66 -0.14
C VAL A 123 -34.36 0.10 0.97
N LYS A 124 -33.66 0.97 1.69
CA LYS A 124 -32.80 0.55 2.81
C LYS A 124 -33.61 -0.21 3.85
N GLY A 125 -33.14 -1.40 4.26
CA GLY A 125 -33.85 -2.27 5.20
C GLY A 125 -35.13 -2.90 4.64
N TYR A 126 -35.25 -3.01 3.30
CA TYR A 126 -36.39 -3.65 2.64
C TYR A 126 -36.80 -4.96 3.33
N GLY A 127 -38.11 -5.11 3.55
CA GLY A 127 -38.70 -6.29 4.17
C GLY A 127 -38.80 -6.24 5.70
N PHE A 128 -38.19 -5.26 6.38
CA PHE A 128 -38.19 -5.16 7.84
C PHE A 128 -38.76 -3.85 8.38
N TYR A 129 -39.02 -3.79 9.70
CA TYR A 129 -39.42 -2.55 10.38
C TYR A 129 -38.40 -1.43 10.13
N GLY A 130 -38.89 -0.21 9.90
CA GLY A 130 -38.04 0.94 9.60
C GLY A 130 -37.49 0.98 8.17
N ALA A 131 -37.93 0.08 7.26
CA ALA A 131 -37.57 0.14 5.85
C ALA A 131 -37.79 1.54 5.25
N GLY A 132 -36.85 1.99 4.42
CA GLY A 132 -36.86 3.33 3.81
C GLY A 132 -36.52 4.47 4.76
N SER A 133 -36.11 4.18 6.00
CA SER A 133 -35.65 5.16 7.00
C SER A 133 -34.15 5.01 7.31
N ASN A 134 -33.56 5.96 8.03
CA ASN A 134 -32.18 5.86 8.51
C ASN A 134 -32.02 4.81 9.61
N ALA A 135 -33.08 4.55 10.38
CA ALA A 135 -33.06 3.56 11.46
C ALA A 135 -32.70 2.15 10.95
N ALA A 136 -32.99 1.87 9.67
CA ALA A 136 -32.62 0.64 8.98
C ALA A 136 -31.11 0.43 8.78
N HIS A 137 -30.24 1.40 9.09
CA HIS A 137 -28.80 1.20 9.03
C HIS A 137 -28.27 0.32 10.16
N GLY A 138 -28.85 0.46 11.36
CA GLY A 138 -28.47 -0.31 12.55
C GLY A 138 -29.61 -1.21 13.00
N THR A 139 -30.03 -1.06 14.25
CA THR A 139 -31.21 -1.74 14.80
C THR A 139 -32.43 -0.83 14.66
N PRO A 140 -33.36 -1.10 13.73
CA PRO A 140 -34.44 -0.15 13.45
C PRO A 140 -35.55 -0.16 14.50
N LEU A 141 -35.59 -1.18 15.37
CA LEU A 141 -36.58 -1.28 16.44
C LEU A 141 -36.33 -0.21 17.53
N PRO A 142 -37.39 0.37 18.11
CA PRO A 142 -37.24 1.46 19.06
C PRO A 142 -36.60 1.04 20.40
N ALA A 143 -36.72 -0.23 20.78
CA ALA A 143 -36.12 -0.80 21.99
C ALA A 143 -35.85 -2.30 21.83
N ILE A 144 -35.32 -2.93 22.89
CA ILE A 144 -35.00 -4.37 22.91
C ILE A 144 -36.30 -5.19 23.01
N PRO A 145 -36.64 -6.04 22.02
CA PRO A 145 -37.89 -6.82 21.99
C PRO A 145 -38.15 -7.71 23.22
N ARG A 146 -37.07 -8.14 23.89
CA ARG A 146 -37.17 -8.93 25.12
C ARG A 146 -37.89 -8.17 26.24
N PHE A 147 -37.68 -6.86 26.34
CA PHE A 147 -38.17 -6.03 27.44
C PHE A 147 -39.26 -5.03 27.03
N ASP A 148 -39.42 -4.78 25.73
CA ASP A 148 -40.40 -3.85 25.18
C ASP A 148 -41.42 -4.56 24.28
N GLU A 149 -42.70 -4.43 24.63
CA GLU A 149 -43.79 -5.09 23.91
C GLU A 149 -43.99 -4.50 22.50
N VAL A 150 -43.84 -3.18 22.35
CA VAL A 150 -44.02 -2.49 21.06
C VAL A 150 -42.98 -2.96 20.06
N SER A 151 -41.70 -2.99 20.45
CA SER A 151 -40.61 -3.51 19.62
C SER A 151 -40.79 -4.98 19.29
N ARG A 152 -41.29 -5.78 20.23
CA ARG A 152 -41.60 -7.20 20.00
C ARG A 152 -42.69 -7.38 18.95
N ARG A 153 -43.74 -6.56 19.01
CA ARG A 153 -44.81 -6.57 18.02
C ARG A 153 -44.28 -6.21 16.63
N HIS A 154 -43.53 -5.11 16.51
CA HIS A 154 -42.91 -4.70 15.25
C HIS A 154 -41.96 -5.76 14.68
N PHE A 155 -41.16 -6.41 15.53
CA PHE A 155 -40.31 -7.52 15.13
C PHE A 155 -41.15 -8.68 14.57
N ASN A 156 -42.15 -9.16 15.33
CA ASN A 156 -42.98 -10.29 14.95
C ASN A 156 -43.79 -10.04 13.66
N GLU A 157 -44.35 -8.83 13.50
CA GLU A 157 -45.08 -8.45 12.27
C GLU A 157 -44.16 -8.41 11.05
N SER A 158 -42.92 -7.95 11.21
CA SER A 158 -41.94 -7.85 10.13
C SER A 158 -41.40 -9.22 9.74
N ILE A 159 -40.97 -10.03 10.73
CA ILE A 159 -40.43 -11.37 10.45
C ILE A 159 -41.49 -12.33 9.93
N ALA A 160 -42.77 -12.16 10.29
CA ALA A 160 -43.84 -13.00 9.72
C ALA A 160 -43.94 -12.90 8.19
N ARG A 161 -43.58 -11.75 7.60
CA ARG A 161 -43.55 -11.56 6.13
C ARG A 161 -42.29 -12.15 5.48
N LEU A 162 -41.23 -12.31 6.26
CA LEU A 162 -39.95 -12.88 5.82
C LEU A 162 -39.79 -14.35 6.21
N PHE A 163 -40.77 -14.91 6.92
CA PHE A 163 -40.69 -16.26 7.45
C PHE A 163 -40.77 -17.26 6.31
N VAL A 164 -39.73 -18.09 6.22
CA VAL A 164 -39.69 -19.26 5.35
C VAL A 164 -39.66 -20.49 6.26
N PRO A 165 -40.61 -21.44 6.11
CA PRO A 165 -40.61 -22.67 6.88
C PRO A 165 -39.28 -23.43 6.75
N GLU A 166 -38.82 -24.07 7.84
CA GLU A 166 -37.55 -24.80 7.86
C GLU A 166 -37.49 -25.90 6.77
N ILE A 167 -38.62 -26.56 6.49
CA ILE A 167 -38.70 -27.56 5.43
C ILE A 167 -38.42 -26.98 4.03
N GLU A 168 -38.86 -25.74 3.77
CA GLU A 168 -38.58 -25.05 2.51
C GLU A 168 -37.12 -24.59 2.45
N ILE A 169 -36.55 -24.12 3.57
CA ILE A 169 -35.12 -23.78 3.65
C ILE A 169 -34.26 -25.01 3.36
N HIS A 170 -34.59 -26.16 3.95
CA HIS A 170 -33.89 -27.41 3.69
C HIS A 170 -34.04 -27.85 2.23
N GLY A 171 -35.24 -27.78 1.67
CA GLY A 171 -35.47 -28.06 0.25
C GLY A 171 -34.65 -27.15 -0.67
N ALA A 172 -34.63 -25.84 -0.40
CA ALA A 172 -33.84 -24.88 -1.18
C ALA A 172 -32.34 -25.15 -1.06
N ARG A 173 -31.84 -25.46 0.14
CA ARG A 173 -30.45 -25.85 0.36
C ARG A 173 -30.09 -27.08 -0.46
N ASP A 174 -30.92 -28.10 -0.46
CA ASP A 174 -30.64 -29.36 -1.17
C ASP A 174 -30.63 -29.15 -2.70
N VAL A 175 -31.44 -28.23 -3.22
CA VAL A 175 -31.40 -27.79 -4.62
C VAL A 175 -30.13 -26.98 -4.94
N LEU A 176 -29.68 -26.10 -4.04
CA LEU A 176 -28.52 -25.22 -4.26
C LEU A 176 -27.17 -25.87 -3.95
N ALA A 177 -27.15 -26.96 -3.17
CA ALA A 177 -25.93 -27.68 -2.77
C ALA A 177 -25.41 -28.59 -3.89
N THR A 178 -25.27 -28.05 -5.09
CA THR A 178 -24.91 -28.79 -6.32
C THR A 178 -23.41 -29.03 -6.48
N HIS A 179 -22.56 -28.63 -5.51
CA HIS A 179 -21.11 -28.73 -5.58
C HIS A 179 -20.58 -30.07 -6.11
N ARG A 180 -21.14 -31.20 -5.66
CA ARG A 180 -20.72 -32.53 -6.12
C ARG A 180 -21.19 -32.86 -7.53
N ALA A 181 -22.38 -32.40 -7.91
CA ALA A 181 -22.95 -32.63 -9.23
C ALA A 181 -22.25 -31.79 -10.31
N ASP A 182 -21.87 -30.56 -9.95
CA ASP A 182 -21.26 -29.59 -10.85
C ASP A 182 -19.73 -29.59 -10.81
N ASP A 183 -19.12 -30.50 -10.02
CA ASP A 183 -17.68 -30.53 -9.73
C ASP A 183 -17.12 -29.15 -9.30
N ARG A 184 -17.92 -28.41 -8.51
CA ARG A 184 -17.63 -27.05 -8.07
C ARG A 184 -17.12 -27.07 -6.63
N PRO A 185 -15.92 -26.52 -6.32
CA PRO A 185 -15.44 -26.45 -4.95
C PRO A 185 -16.38 -25.63 -4.07
N ALA A 186 -16.32 -25.87 -2.76
CA ALA A 186 -16.99 -25.01 -1.79
C ALA A 186 -16.49 -23.57 -1.94
N GLU A 187 -17.31 -22.57 -1.63
CA GLU A 187 -16.97 -21.14 -1.77
C GLU A 187 -15.72 -20.81 -0.97
N LYS A 188 -15.58 -21.41 0.22
CA LYS A 188 -14.39 -21.26 1.06
C LYS A 188 -13.11 -21.76 0.40
N ASP A 189 -13.20 -22.69 -0.55
CA ASP A 189 -12.07 -23.30 -1.26
C ASP A 189 -12.00 -22.83 -2.73
N HIS A 190 -12.69 -21.72 -3.04
CA HIS A 190 -12.68 -21.15 -4.38
C HIS A 190 -11.23 -20.90 -4.83
N PRO A 191 -10.84 -21.24 -6.08
CA PRO A 191 -9.45 -21.14 -6.54
C PRO A 191 -8.81 -19.77 -6.30
N LEU A 192 -9.59 -18.67 -6.43
CA LEU A 192 -9.11 -17.31 -6.13
C LEU A 192 -8.65 -17.12 -4.68
N SER A 193 -9.28 -17.81 -3.73
CA SER A 193 -8.93 -17.76 -2.30
C SER A 193 -7.77 -18.68 -1.92
N CYS A 194 -7.44 -19.64 -2.80
CA CYS A 194 -6.43 -20.67 -2.59
C CYS A 194 -5.23 -20.54 -3.54
N ARG A 195 -5.08 -19.40 -4.21
CA ARG A 195 -3.94 -19.10 -5.07
C ARG A 195 -2.63 -19.28 -4.34
N ASP A 196 -1.57 -19.61 -5.07
CA ASP A 196 -0.20 -19.59 -4.57
C ASP A 196 0.70 -18.95 -5.63
N VAL A 197 0.83 -17.62 -5.56
CA VAL A 197 1.58 -16.83 -6.55
C VAL A 197 2.99 -16.65 -6.05
N LYS A 198 3.95 -17.15 -6.83
CA LYS A 198 5.39 -17.07 -6.54
C LYS A 198 6.13 -16.70 -7.81
N LEU A 199 7.24 -15.98 -7.68
CA LEU A 199 8.16 -15.81 -8.80
C LEU A 199 8.83 -17.15 -9.09
N GLN A 200 8.92 -17.52 -10.36
CA GLN A 200 9.65 -18.70 -10.79
C GLN A 200 11.16 -18.43 -10.77
N THR A 201 11.54 -17.22 -11.16
CA THR A 201 12.94 -16.80 -11.24
C THR A 201 13.10 -15.42 -10.59
N VAL A 202 14.04 -15.29 -9.67
CA VAL A 202 14.48 -14.00 -9.14
C VAL A 202 15.91 -13.77 -9.65
N PRO A 203 16.11 -12.92 -10.67
CA PRO A 203 17.44 -12.69 -11.23
C PRO A 203 18.41 -12.15 -10.17
N GLU A 204 19.65 -12.63 -10.22
CA GLU A 204 20.72 -12.15 -9.35
C GLU A 204 20.94 -10.64 -9.58
N PRO A 205 20.98 -9.83 -8.51
CA PRO A 205 21.29 -8.41 -8.61
C PRO A 205 22.64 -8.13 -9.24
N VAL A 206 22.70 -7.04 -10.01
CA VAL A 206 23.97 -6.40 -10.34
C VAL A 206 24.36 -5.49 -9.19
N TRP A 207 25.25 -5.98 -8.33
CA TRP A 207 25.76 -5.22 -7.20
C TRP A 207 26.72 -4.12 -7.66
N LEU A 208 26.46 -2.90 -7.22
CA LEU A 208 27.35 -1.78 -7.45
C LEU A 208 28.57 -1.87 -6.52
N GLN A 209 29.76 -1.56 -7.05
CA GLN A 209 30.96 -1.46 -6.21
C GLN A 209 30.79 -0.31 -5.20
N THR A 210 31.27 -0.50 -3.97
CA THR A 210 31.25 0.53 -2.94
C THR A 210 31.93 1.81 -3.42
N ALA A 211 31.42 2.97 -2.96
CA ALA A 211 31.79 4.32 -3.38
C ALA A 211 31.41 4.74 -4.82
N VAL A 212 30.94 3.82 -5.67
CA VAL A 212 30.38 4.22 -6.98
C VAL A 212 29.00 4.83 -6.78
N SER A 213 28.75 5.97 -7.43
CA SER A 213 27.50 6.72 -7.28
C SER A 213 26.49 6.43 -8.39
N GLU A 214 25.33 5.90 -8.01
CA GLU A 214 24.16 5.70 -8.87
C GLU A 214 22.90 6.14 -8.09
N SER A 215 21.79 6.37 -8.78
CA SER A 215 20.50 6.59 -8.11
C SER A 215 19.91 5.25 -7.68
N PRO A 216 19.48 5.09 -6.41
CA PRO A 216 18.80 3.88 -5.99
C PRO A 216 17.51 3.58 -6.77
N MET A 217 16.80 4.61 -7.23
CA MET A 217 15.65 4.44 -8.13
C MET A 217 16.03 3.87 -9.50
N VAL A 218 17.19 4.25 -10.07
CA VAL A 218 17.69 3.66 -11.33
C VAL A 218 18.08 2.19 -11.14
N ALA A 219 18.67 1.85 -9.99
CA ALA A 219 19.00 0.47 -9.66
C ALA A 219 17.73 -0.39 -9.49
N ILE A 220 16.70 0.14 -8.81
CA ILE A 220 15.36 -0.48 -8.72
C ILE A 220 14.74 -0.65 -10.10
N ASP A 221 14.77 0.37 -10.96
CA ASP A 221 14.21 0.34 -12.30
C ASP A 221 14.82 -0.78 -13.15
N ARG A 222 16.16 -0.87 -13.13
CA ARG A 222 16.92 -1.95 -13.80
C ARG A 222 16.54 -3.33 -13.26
N GLN A 223 16.46 -3.49 -11.93
CA GLN A 223 16.13 -4.78 -11.32
C GLN A 223 14.68 -5.18 -11.57
N PHE A 224 13.72 -4.25 -11.50
CA PHE A 224 12.31 -4.53 -11.75
C PHE A 224 12.08 -4.98 -13.19
N VAL A 225 12.75 -4.36 -14.16
CA VAL A 225 12.75 -4.82 -15.56
C VAL A 225 13.28 -6.25 -15.68
N ALA A 226 14.35 -6.60 -14.96
CA ALA A 226 14.88 -7.97 -14.95
C ALA A 226 13.87 -8.96 -14.37
N LEU A 227 13.22 -8.63 -13.26
CA LEU A 227 12.17 -9.44 -12.62
C LEU A 227 10.98 -9.67 -13.56
N VAL A 228 10.51 -8.60 -14.25
CA VAL A 228 9.41 -8.69 -15.23
C VAL A 228 9.79 -9.64 -16.37
N LYS A 229 10.97 -9.45 -16.97
CA LYS A 229 11.44 -10.27 -18.11
C LYS A 229 11.63 -11.74 -17.72
N ALA A 230 12.06 -12.00 -16.49
CA ALA A 230 12.27 -13.36 -15.99
C ALA A 230 10.96 -14.08 -15.62
N ASN A 231 9.84 -13.37 -15.48
CA ASN A 231 8.54 -13.92 -15.09
C ASN A 231 7.41 -13.50 -16.06
N PRO A 232 7.52 -13.81 -17.36
CA PRO A 232 6.60 -13.30 -18.39
C PRO A 232 5.16 -13.82 -18.25
N ALA A 233 4.95 -14.91 -17.50
CA ALA A 233 3.62 -15.49 -17.27
C ALA A 233 2.76 -14.69 -16.29
N LEU A 234 3.34 -13.76 -15.51
CA LEU A 234 2.61 -12.97 -14.54
C LEU A 234 2.10 -11.68 -15.17
N ARG A 235 0.82 -11.34 -14.94
CA ARG A 235 0.29 -10.03 -15.30
C ARG A 235 0.95 -8.96 -14.43
N ILE A 236 1.47 -7.91 -15.07
CA ILE A 236 2.11 -6.80 -14.39
C ILE A 236 1.11 -5.66 -14.19
N ARG A 237 1.11 -5.06 -12.99
CA ARG A 237 0.49 -3.75 -12.75
C ARG A 237 1.43 -2.83 -12.00
N LEU A 238 1.82 -1.76 -12.66
CA LEU A 238 2.59 -0.69 -12.04
C LEU A 238 1.66 0.50 -11.80
N GLY A 239 1.31 0.76 -10.54
CA GLY A 239 0.49 1.89 -10.13
C GLY A 239 1.31 3.19 -10.13
N ASN A 240 0.87 4.17 -10.90
CA ASN A 240 1.63 5.41 -11.09
C ASN A 240 0.72 6.65 -11.15
N PRO A 241 0.85 7.60 -10.22
CA PRO A 241 0.10 8.86 -10.28
C PRO A 241 0.74 9.91 -11.21
N ASP A 242 1.20 9.48 -12.40
CA ASP A 242 1.86 10.32 -13.43
C ASP A 242 3.28 10.81 -13.10
N GLU A 243 4.08 9.96 -12.45
CA GLU A 243 5.38 10.34 -11.88
C GLU A 243 6.57 9.43 -12.25
N LEU A 244 6.44 8.49 -13.21
CA LEU A 244 7.51 7.48 -13.38
C LEU A 244 8.85 8.05 -13.86
N ARG A 245 8.83 8.89 -14.91
CA ARG A 245 10.08 9.48 -15.43
C ARG A 245 10.73 10.41 -14.42
N SER A 246 9.93 11.21 -13.70
CA SER A 246 10.45 12.11 -12.65
C SER A 246 11.07 11.34 -11.48
N ASN A 247 10.57 10.13 -11.23
CA ASN A 247 11.09 9.18 -10.24
C ASN A 247 12.11 8.18 -10.81
N GLN A 248 12.64 8.44 -12.02
CA GLN A 248 13.71 7.66 -12.67
C GLN A 248 13.39 6.20 -13.00
N MET A 249 12.10 5.85 -13.08
CA MET A 249 11.61 4.53 -13.52
C MET A 249 11.48 4.46 -15.06
N ASN A 250 12.54 4.86 -15.76
CA ASN A 250 12.51 5.07 -17.21
C ASN A 250 12.41 3.76 -17.99
N GLN A 251 13.23 2.76 -17.68
CA GLN A 251 13.25 1.47 -18.38
C GLN A 251 11.97 0.68 -18.14
N SER A 252 11.43 0.73 -16.92
CA SER A 252 10.15 0.13 -16.58
C SER A 252 9.03 0.77 -17.38
N LEU A 253 9.02 2.10 -17.51
CA LEU A 253 8.04 2.79 -18.33
C LEU A 253 8.18 2.44 -19.82
N ASP A 254 9.39 2.44 -20.36
CA ASP A 254 9.63 2.12 -21.78
C ASP A 254 9.23 0.67 -22.11
N LEU A 255 9.45 -0.27 -21.17
CA LEU A 255 9.06 -1.67 -21.31
C LEU A 255 7.54 -1.88 -21.16
N LEU A 256 6.96 -1.35 -20.08
CA LEU A 256 5.59 -1.67 -19.66
C LEU A 256 4.55 -0.76 -20.30
N LYS A 257 4.94 0.49 -20.61
CA LYS A 257 4.15 1.55 -21.24
C LYS A 257 2.93 1.98 -20.42
N HIS A 258 2.58 3.26 -20.50
CA HIS A 258 1.30 3.76 -20.01
C HIS A 258 0.15 3.05 -20.71
N ARG A 259 -0.81 2.54 -19.93
CA ARG A 259 -2.09 2.04 -20.45
C ARG A 259 -2.95 3.24 -20.80
N THR A 260 -3.11 3.50 -22.10
CA THR A 260 -3.95 4.59 -22.62
C THR A 260 -4.93 4.06 -23.67
N LEU A 261 -5.90 4.88 -24.05
CA LEU A 261 -6.90 4.57 -25.07
C LEU A 261 -6.44 5.00 -26.46
N THR A 262 -5.63 6.06 -26.52
CA THR A 262 -5.13 6.67 -27.75
C THR A 262 -3.62 6.88 -27.63
N PRO A 263 -2.80 5.81 -27.79
CA PRO A 263 -1.36 5.91 -27.67
C PRO A 263 -0.77 6.87 -28.70
N GLU A 264 0.05 7.82 -28.24
CA GLU A 264 0.76 8.75 -29.11
C GLU A 264 2.05 8.11 -29.68
N PRO A 265 2.30 8.19 -31.01
CA PRO A 265 3.52 7.65 -31.61
C PRO A 265 4.79 8.26 -31.00
N GLY A 266 5.76 7.41 -30.64
CA GLY A 266 7.04 7.84 -30.08
C GLY A 266 7.04 8.06 -28.56
N LEU A 267 5.87 8.02 -27.90
CA LEU A 267 5.79 8.02 -26.44
C LEU A 267 5.75 6.58 -25.89
N ALA A 268 6.05 6.44 -24.59
CA ALA A 268 6.00 5.16 -23.88
C ALA A 268 4.55 4.80 -23.52
N GLU A 269 3.72 4.66 -24.54
CA GLU A 269 2.28 4.48 -24.44
C GLU A 269 1.83 3.24 -25.21
N SER A 270 0.81 2.56 -24.69
CA SER A 270 0.19 1.42 -25.37
C SER A 270 -1.24 1.24 -24.93
N LEU A 271 -2.05 0.74 -25.87
CA LEU A 271 -3.39 0.27 -25.58
C LEU A 271 -3.40 -0.83 -24.52
N HIS A 272 -2.37 -1.67 -24.50
CA HIS A 272 -2.21 -2.80 -23.59
C HIS A 272 -1.08 -2.58 -22.57
N GLY A 273 -0.73 -1.32 -22.30
CA GLY A 273 0.29 -0.98 -21.30
C GLY A 273 -0.02 -1.58 -19.92
N SER A 274 1.03 -1.78 -19.12
CA SER A 274 0.92 -2.32 -17.76
C SER A 274 1.09 -1.25 -16.67
N VAL A 275 1.49 -0.03 -17.05
CA VAL A 275 1.50 1.13 -16.16
C VAL A 275 0.08 1.70 -16.09
N ILE A 276 -0.52 1.64 -14.91
CA ILE A 276 -1.85 2.17 -14.62
C ILE A 276 -1.70 3.59 -14.10
N THR A 277 -2.19 4.55 -14.89
CA THR A 277 -2.04 5.98 -14.59
C THR A 277 -3.39 6.65 -14.34
N ALA A 278 -3.45 7.37 -13.23
CA ALA A 278 -4.45 8.37 -12.89
C ALA A 278 -3.83 9.33 -11.87
N LEU A 279 -4.18 10.61 -11.92
CA LEU A 279 -3.77 11.63 -10.94
C LEU A 279 -4.55 11.46 -9.62
N ASN A 280 -4.51 10.25 -9.09
CA ASN A 280 -5.18 9.80 -7.89
C ASN A 280 -4.45 8.55 -7.34
N GLU A 281 -3.77 8.75 -6.23
CA GLU A 281 -2.91 7.76 -5.57
C GLU A 281 -3.72 6.55 -5.08
N GLU A 282 -4.91 6.78 -4.54
CA GLU A 282 -5.82 5.74 -4.07
C GLU A 282 -6.32 4.84 -5.23
N ALA A 283 -6.62 5.44 -6.39
CA ALA A 283 -7.10 4.70 -7.55
C ALA A 283 -6.00 3.80 -8.14
N VAL A 284 -4.77 4.33 -8.30
CA VAL A 284 -3.67 3.56 -8.89
C VAL A 284 -3.15 2.47 -7.95
N VAL A 285 -3.10 2.71 -6.63
CA VAL A 285 -2.77 1.67 -5.67
C VAL A 285 -3.85 0.59 -5.69
N SER A 286 -5.14 0.94 -5.64
CA SER A 286 -6.24 -0.02 -5.64
C SER A 286 -6.25 -0.89 -6.91
N ALA A 287 -5.93 -0.31 -8.07
CA ALA A 287 -5.81 -1.05 -9.31
C ALA A 287 -4.67 -2.09 -9.28
N ALA A 288 -3.53 -1.75 -8.67
CA ALA A 288 -2.41 -2.67 -8.47
C ALA A 288 -2.77 -3.75 -7.42
N LEU A 289 -3.37 -3.38 -6.29
CA LEU A 289 -3.80 -4.33 -5.24
C LEU A 289 -4.83 -5.33 -5.75
N GLY A 290 -5.70 -4.91 -6.65
CA GLY A 290 -6.67 -5.79 -7.32
C GLY A 290 -6.05 -6.84 -8.26
N ASN A 291 -4.74 -6.81 -8.52
CA ASN A 291 -4.02 -7.80 -9.33
C ASN A 291 -3.32 -8.86 -8.45
N LYS A 292 -4.09 -9.52 -7.58
CA LYS A 292 -3.61 -10.53 -6.63
C LYS A 292 -2.94 -11.76 -7.26
N GLY A 293 -3.25 -12.05 -8.52
CA GLY A 293 -2.67 -13.16 -9.27
C GLY A 293 -1.39 -12.80 -10.05
N GLY A 294 -0.92 -11.55 -9.97
CA GLY A 294 0.21 -11.05 -10.76
C GLY A 294 1.28 -10.36 -9.91
N MET A 295 2.20 -9.67 -10.60
CA MET A 295 3.27 -8.89 -9.97
C MET A 295 2.94 -7.40 -9.98
N ASN A 296 3.10 -6.75 -8.83
CA ASN A 296 2.65 -5.39 -8.59
C ASN A 296 3.80 -4.52 -8.08
N LEU A 297 3.78 -3.23 -8.45
CA LEU A 297 4.67 -2.20 -7.92
C LEU A 297 3.91 -0.88 -7.91
N VAL A 298 4.06 -0.08 -6.87
CA VAL A 298 3.49 1.28 -6.82
C VAL A 298 4.61 2.27 -6.54
N VAL A 299 4.66 3.37 -7.28
CA VAL A 299 5.68 4.41 -7.13
C VAL A 299 4.99 5.77 -7.06
N SER A 300 5.27 6.53 -6.01
CA SER A 300 4.71 7.87 -5.81
C SER A 300 5.69 8.77 -5.04
N TYR A 301 5.49 10.08 -5.13
CA TYR A 301 6.10 11.03 -4.21
C TYR A 301 5.70 10.73 -2.76
N GLU A 302 6.66 10.82 -1.84
CA GLU A 302 6.46 10.46 -0.42
C GLU A 302 5.27 11.20 0.22
N ALA A 303 5.20 12.52 0.07
CA ALA A 303 4.17 13.34 0.70
C ALA A 303 2.75 12.96 0.25
N PHE A 304 2.60 12.36 -0.93
CA PHE A 304 1.31 11.99 -1.49
C PHE A 304 0.99 10.51 -1.35
N ALA A 305 2.00 9.65 -1.15
CA ALA A 305 1.81 8.24 -0.84
C ALA A 305 0.90 8.03 0.38
N MET A 306 0.82 9.01 1.30
CA MET A 306 -0.10 9.03 2.43
C MET A 306 -1.58 8.85 2.03
N LYS A 307 -1.98 9.30 0.85
CA LYS A 307 -3.36 9.12 0.34
C LYS A 307 -3.70 7.64 0.08
N MET A 308 -2.71 6.77 -0.04
CA MET A 308 -2.90 5.33 -0.29
C MET A 308 -3.21 4.53 0.99
N ILE A 309 -3.02 5.10 2.17
CA ILE A 309 -3.08 4.37 3.44
C ILE A 309 -4.43 3.71 3.68
N GLY A 310 -5.54 4.36 3.29
CA GLY A 310 -6.87 3.79 3.41
C GLY A 310 -6.99 2.42 2.71
N ALA A 311 -6.56 2.35 1.45
CA ALA A 311 -6.57 1.12 0.66
C ALA A 311 -5.57 0.07 1.20
N LEU A 312 -4.36 0.50 1.56
CA LEU A 312 -3.32 -0.40 2.08
C LEU A 312 -3.73 -1.04 3.41
N ARG A 313 -4.30 -0.26 4.35
CA ARG A 313 -4.71 -0.75 5.68
C ARG A 313 -5.75 -1.86 5.59
N GLN A 314 -6.72 -1.75 4.70
CA GLN A 314 -7.74 -2.80 4.51
C GLN A 314 -7.09 -4.13 4.11
N GLU A 315 -6.14 -4.07 3.19
CA GLU A 315 -5.43 -5.27 2.71
C GLU A 315 -4.44 -5.83 3.75
N ILE A 316 -3.77 -4.97 4.52
CA ILE A 316 -2.91 -5.35 5.65
C ILE A 316 -3.72 -6.14 6.68
N ILE A 317 -4.86 -5.59 7.12
CA ILE A 317 -5.74 -6.24 8.11
C ILE A 317 -6.31 -7.54 7.54
N PHE A 318 -6.73 -7.55 6.28
CA PHE A 318 -7.26 -8.74 5.64
C PHE A 318 -6.23 -9.88 5.58
N ALA A 319 -5.00 -9.58 5.13
CA ALA A 319 -3.89 -10.54 5.11
C ALA A 319 -3.57 -11.07 6.51
N ARG A 320 -3.62 -10.20 7.52
CA ARG A 320 -3.42 -10.57 8.92
C ARG A 320 -4.51 -11.52 9.42
N HIS A 321 -5.78 -11.22 9.16
CA HIS A 321 -6.90 -12.11 9.52
C HIS A 321 -6.79 -13.47 8.83
N GLN A 322 -6.43 -13.48 7.55
CA GLN A 322 -6.14 -14.70 6.80
C GLN A 322 -5.07 -15.55 7.48
N LYS A 323 -3.97 -14.95 7.91
CA LYS A 323 -2.90 -15.63 8.65
C LYS A 323 -3.38 -16.17 10.01
N SER A 324 -4.15 -15.41 10.77
CA SER A 324 -4.74 -15.84 12.05
C SER A 324 -5.71 -17.01 11.93
N LEU A 325 -6.37 -17.16 10.77
CA LEU A 325 -7.25 -18.29 10.45
C LEU A 325 -6.51 -19.50 9.87
N GLY A 326 -5.17 -19.49 9.83
CA GLY A 326 -4.36 -20.57 9.27
C GLY A 326 -4.38 -20.64 7.74
N ARG A 327 -4.83 -19.57 7.06
CA ARG A 327 -4.97 -19.48 5.60
C ARG A 327 -4.29 -18.21 5.09
N PRO A 328 -2.97 -18.06 5.26
CA PRO A 328 -2.28 -16.80 4.99
C PRO A 328 -2.48 -16.35 3.54
N ALA A 329 -2.45 -15.04 3.32
CA ALA A 329 -2.40 -14.47 1.98
C ALA A 329 -1.24 -15.07 1.18
N ARG A 330 -1.53 -15.47 -0.07
CA ARG A 330 -0.60 -16.16 -0.98
C ARG A 330 -0.39 -15.43 -2.31
N TRP A 331 -0.72 -14.14 -2.34
CA TRP A 331 -0.34 -13.22 -3.39
C TRP A 331 1.07 -12.69 -3.14
N LEU A 332 1.81 -12.33 -4.19
CA LEU A 332 3.17 -11.75 -4.06
C LEU A 332 3.13 -10.46 -3.24
N SER A 333 4.03 -10.32 -2.28
CA SER A 333 4.14 -9.07 -1.52
C SER A 333 4.34 -7.87 -2.45
N VAL A 334 3.82 -6.71 -2.02
CA VAL A 334 3.72 -5.52 -2.87
C VAL A 334 4.66 -4.44 -2.34
N PRO A 335 5.67 -4.02 -3.13
CA PRO A 335 6.45 -2.83 -2.85
C PRO A 335 5.65 -1.57 -3.21
N VAL A 336 5.55 -0.66 -2.24
CA VAL A 336 5.03 0.70 -2.39
C VAL A 336 6.19 1.65 -2.12
N ILE A 337 6.73 2.23 -3.19
CA ILE A 337 7.93 3.06 -3.15
C ILE A 337 7.52 4.53 -3.02
N ALA A 338 7.91 5.12 -1.91
CA ALA A 338 7.91 6.56 -1.67
C ALA A 338 9.27 7.13 -2.06
N THR A 339 9.32 7.93 -3.13
CA THR A 339 10.55 8.58 -3.61
C THR A 339 10.29 10.04 -3.90
N SER A 340 11.24 10.78 -4.51
CA SER A 340 11.22 12.25 -4.53
C SER A 340 10.87 12.78 -3.13
N HIS A 341 11.50 12.15 -2.14
CA HIS A 341 11.03 12.17 -0.76
C HIS A 341 11.40 13.50 -0.09
N LEU A 342 11.03 13.70 1.16
CA LEU A 342 11.08 15.02 1.80
C LEU A 342 12.45 15.74 1.68
N TRP A 343 13.57 15.04 1.86
CA TRP A 343 14.93 15.62 1.77
C TRP A 343 15.43 15.93 0.36
N GLU A 344 14.64 15.63 -0.68
CA GLU A 344 14.97 15.80 -2.10
C GLU A 344 13.99 16.72 -2.84
N ASN A 345 12.99 17.28 -2.14
CA ASN A 345 11.85 17.94 -2.77
C ASN A 345 11.79 19.45 -2.49
N GLY A 346 12.93 20.13 -2.60
CA GLY A 346 13.03 21.59 -2.48
C GLY A 346 12.21 22.35 -3.52
N LYS A 347 12.20 21.88 -4.78
CA LYS A 347 11.53 22.59 -5.89
C LYS A 347 10.02 22.78 -5.69
N ASN A 348 9.39 21.95 -4.86
CA ASN A 348 7.95 21.93 -4.64
C ASN A 348 7.55 22.45 -3.24
N GLU A 349 8.51 23.02 -2.50
CA GLU A 349 8.31 23.64 -1.19
C GLU A 349 7.75 22.66 -0.13
N GLN A 350 7.24 23.17 0.99
CA GLN A 350 6.96 22.40 2.19
C GLN A 350 5.77 21.44 2.03
N SER A 351 4.85 21.72 1.11
CA SER A 351 3.72 20.84 0.78
C SER A 351 4.13 19.43 0.31
N HIS A 352 5.38 19.26 -0.15
CA HIS A 352 5.93 17.99 -0.61
C HIS A 352 6.96 17.39 0.37
N GLN A 353 7.07 17.95 1.58
CA GLN A 353 8.06 17.59 2.59
C GLN A 353 7.36 16.99 3.80
N ASP A 354 6.81 15.78 3.66
CA ASP A 354 6.10 15.08 4.74
C ASP A 354 6.47 13.60 4.80
N PRO A 355 7.09 13.12 5.90
CA PRO A 355 7.42 11.70 6.11
C PRO A 355 6.23 10.82 6.55
N ALA A 356 5.02 11.38 6.69
CA ALA A 356 3.88 10.71 7.35
C ALA A 356 3.53 9.32 6.80
N PHE A 357 3.77 9.05 5.51
CA PHE A 357 3.50 7.74 4.91
C PHE A 357 4.19 6.59 5.66
N GLY A 358 5.49 6.71 5.92
CA GLY A 358 6.25 5.70 6.66
C GLY A 358 5.88 5.69 8.15
N GLU A 359 5.70 6.88 8.75
CA GLU A 359 5.34 7.05 10.16
C GLU A 359 4.03 6.32 10.50
N VAL A 360 3.00 6.50 9.69
CA VAL A 360 1.69 5.86 9.89
C VAL A 360 1.78 4.35 9.69
N LEU A 361 2.50 3.88 8.66
CA LEU A 361 2.61 2.45 8.39
C LEU A 361 3.42 1.68 9.44
N MET A 362 4.34 2.33 10.17
CA MET A 362 4.99 1.71 11.33
C MET A 362 3.99 1.44 12.48
N GLY A 363 2.84 2.11 12.48
CA GLY A 363 1.73 1.80 13.38
C GLY A 363 1.04 0.46 13.07
N GLU A 364 1.16 -0.05 11.85
CA GLU A 364 0.57 -1.32 11.40
C GLU A 364 1.41 -2.54 11.84
N MET A 365 0.87 -3.75 11.67
CA MET A 365 1.53 -5.00 12.10
C MET A 365 2.75 -5.32 11.23
N SER A 366 3.94 -5.41 11.84
CA SER A 366 5.23 -5.46 11.12
C SER A 366 5.43 -6.72 10.27
N ASP A 367 4.72 -7.80 10.57
CA ASP A 367 4.75 -9.04 9.78
C ASP A 367 3.88 -8.96 8.51
N THR A 368 3.04 -7.93 8.37
CA THR A 368 2.20 -7.67 7.18
C THR A 368 2.49 -6.33 6.51
N ALA A 369 3.07 -5.38 7.24
CA ALA A 369 3.47 -4.07 6.75
C ALA A 369 4.91 -3.77 7.19
N ARG A 370 5.87 -3.95 6.28
CA ARG A 370 7.28 -3.65 6.51
C ARG A 370 7.57 -2.22 6.04
N VAL A 371 8.23 -1.44 6.90
CA VAL A 371 8.64 -0.06 6.56
C VAL A 371 10.17 -0.02 6.55
N VAL A 372 10.75 0.29 5.39
CA VAL A 372 12.19 0.22 5.16
C VAL A 372 12.75 1.49 4.53
N TYR A 373 13.95 1.86 4.95
CA TYR A 373 14.68 3.06 4.52
C TYR A 373 16.03 2.70 3.90
N PRO A 374 16.05 2.08 2.70
CA PRO A 374 17.28 1.65 2.05
C PRO A 374 18.22 2.84 1.80
N PRO A 375 19.46 2.79 2.32
CA PRO A 375 20.36 3.95 2.27
C PRO A 375 21.13 4.08 0.94
N ASP A 376 21.16 3.04 0.12
CA ASP A 376 21.92 3.02 -1.14
C ASP A 376 21.30 2.09 -2.21
N CYS A 377 21.95 2.01 -3.37
CA CYS A 377 21.48 1.21 -4.51
C CYS A 377 21.38 -0.29 -4.18
N ASN A 378 22.40 -0.85 -3.52
CA ASN A 378 22.46 -2.27 -3.24
C ASN A 378 21.39 -2.66 -2.21
N SER A 379 21.19 -1.87 -1.17
CA SER A 379 20.14 -2.10 -0.16
C SER A 379 18.75 -1.95 -0.76
N ALA A 380 18.54 -0.97 -1.64
CA ALA A 380 17.26 -0.76 -2.33
C ALA A 380 16.89 -1.97 -3.23
N VAL A 381 17.85 -2.49 -3.98
CA VAL A 381 17.69 -3.68 -4.82
C VAL A 381 17.48 -4.94 -3.97
N ALA A 382 18.20 -5.08 -2.85
CA ALA A 382 18.03 -6.19 -1.93
C ALA A 382 16.61 -6.19 -1.31
N CYS A 383 16.09 -5.03 -0.91
CA CYS A 383 14.72 -4.87 -0.42
C CYS A 383 13.68 -5.27 -1.48
N LEU A 384 13.84 -4.80 -2.72
CA LEU A 384 12.91 -5.13 -3.81
C LEU A 384 12.87 -6.64 -4.09
N ASN A 385 14.03 -7.28 -4.17
CA ASN A 385 14.11 -8.71 -4.42
C ASN A 385 13.53 -9.52 -3.27
N GLU A 386 13.83 -9.16 -2.02
CA GLU A 386 13.27 -9.85 -0.87
C GLU A 386 11.76 -9.65 -0.77
N CYS A 387 11.25 -8.45 -1.09
CA CYS A 387 9.82 -8.21 -1.19
C CYS A 387 9.16 -9.25 -2.10
N PHE A 388 9.64 -9.43 -3.34
CA PHE A 388 9.05 -10.40 -4.27
C PHE A 388 9.34 -11.88 -3.96
N ARG A 389 10.20 -12.19 -2.99
CA ARG A 389 10.35 -13.55 -2.44
C ARG A 389 9.30 -13.87 -1.36
N THR A 390 8.63 -12.85 -0.84
CA THR A 390 7.61 -13.00 0.20
C THR A 390 6.19 -12.94 -0.37
N GLN A 391 5.22 -13.33 0.45
CA GLN A 391 3.80 -13.30 0.10
C GLN A 391 3.00 -12.58 1.18
N GLY A 392 1.91 -11.92 0.80
CA GLY A 392 0.93 -11.39 1.74
C GLY A 392 1.41 -10.19 2.56
N GLN A 393 2.48 -9.52 2.16
CA GLN A 393 3.02 -8.34 2.85
C GLN A 393 3.00 -7.09 1.96
N PHE A 394 2.99 -5.94 2.60
CA PHE A 394 3.27 -4.65 2.00
C PHE A 394 4.62 -4.16 2.46
N TRP A 395 5.42 -3.65 1.52
CA TRP A 395 6.72 -3.07 1.80
C TRP A 395 6.69 -1.59 1.44
N ALA A 396 6.57 -0.74 2.45
CA ALA A 396 6.74 0.70 2.30
C ALA A 396 8.23 1.02 2.24
N MET A 397 8.70 1.38 1.05
CA MET A 397 10.11 1.65 0.79
C MET A 397 10.31 3.14 0.56
N THR A 398 11.00 3.84 1.45
CA THR A 398 11.40 5.22 1.21
C THR A 398 12.77 5.24 0.53
N VAL A 399 12.80 5.59 -0.75
CA VAL A 399 13.97 5.42 -1.62
C VAL A 399 14.38 6.77 -2.23
N PRO A 400 15.65 7.19 -2.10
CA PRO A 400 16.13 8.42 -2.72
C PRO A 400 16.25 8.27 -4.24
N LYS A 401 16.02 9.36 -4.97
CA LYS A 401 16.24 9.40 -6.43
C LYS A 401 17.55 10.08 -6.83
N ALA A 402 18.19 10.83 -5.94
CA ALA A 402 19.47 11.45 -6.21
C ALA A 402 20.56 10.38 -6.34
N LYS A 403 21.65 10.72 -7.02
CA LYS A 403 22.82 9.85 -7.08
C LYS A 403 23.49 9.81 -5.71
N LEU A 404 23.74 8.61 -5.20
CA LEU A 404 24.38 8.36 -3.92
C LEU A 404 25.45 7.27 -4.08
N PRO A 405 26.58 7.38 -3.36
CA PRO A 405 27.57 6.32 -3.36
C PRO A 405 26.99 5.04 -2.74
N ALA A 406 27.30 3.88 -3.33
CA ALA A 406 27.05 2.61 -2.68
C ALA A 406 27.89 2.50 -1.40
N VAL A 407 27.24 2.19 -0.29
CA VAL A 407 27.89 2.03 1.02
C VAL A 407 28.11 0.54 1.31
N PHE A 408 27.15 -0.31 0.93
CA PHE A 408 27.17 -1.73 1.24
C PHE A 408 27.58 -2.57 0.03
N ASP A 409 28.39 -3.60 0.24
CA ASP A 409 28.53 -4.68 -0.74
C ASP A 409 27.24 -5.53 -0.83
N GLY A 410 27.13 -6.40 -1.84
CA GLY A 410 25.91 -7.21 -2.02
C GLY A 410 25.59 -8.13 -0.84
N ARG A 411 26.60 -8.64 -0.13
CA ARG A 411 26.42 -9.50 1.05
C ARG A 411 25.91 -8.68 2.24
N GLN A 412 26.46 -7.49 2.47
CA GLN A 412 26.01 -6.57 3.52
C GLN A 412 24.59 -6.08 3.24
N ALA A 413 24.24 -5.78 1.98
CA ALA A 413 22.89 -5.39 1.60
C ALA A 413 21.86 -6.50 1.91
N VAL A 414 22.18 -7.76 1.59
CA VAL A 414 21.33 -8.91 1.93
C VAL A 414 21.23 -9.11 3.44
N GLN A 415 22.35 -8.97 4.17
CA GLN A 415 22.35 -9.03 5.64
C GLN A 415 21.46 -7.95 6.25
N LEU A 416 21.56 -6.71 5.77
CA LEU A 416 20.80 -5.56 6.23
C LEU A 416 19.28 -5.80 6.08
N VAL A 417 18.84 -6.38 4.97
CA VAL A 417 17.41 -6.71 4.73
C VAL A 417 16.92 -7.87 5.60
N ARG A 418 17.79 -8.86 5.86
CA ARG A 418 17.48 -10.01 6.69
C ARG A 418 17.32 -9.62 8.16
N ASP A 419 18.27 -8.84 8.68
CA ASP A 419 18.39 -8.57 10.11
C ASP A 419 17.76 -7.23 10.53
N GLY A 420 17.48 -6.34 9.57
CA GLY A 420 16.86 -5.04 9.79
C GLY A 420 17.82 -3.91 10.13
N ALA A 421 19.06 -4.23 10.49
CA ALA A 421 20.12 -3.27 10.78
C ALA A 421 21.50 -3.90 10.59
N ILE A 422 22.54 -3.07 10.45
CA ILE A 422 23.94 -3.50 10.36
C ILE A 422 24.86 -2.44 10.98
N ALA A 423 25.88 -2.88 11.72
CA ALA A 423 26.92 -2.01 12.23
C ALA A 423 28.00 -1.73 11.16
N LEU A 424 28.50 -0.50 11.15
CA LEU A 424 29.59 0.00 10.33
C LEU A 424 30.73 0.38 11.27
N GLY A 425 31.75 -0.48 11.35
CA GLY A 425 32.89 -0.30 12.25
C GLY A 425 32.63 -0.82 13.67
N GLU A 426 33.56 -0.53 14.58
CA GLU A 426 33.50 -0.96 15.97
C GLU A 426 32.64 -0.04 16.83
N ALA A 427 32.15 -0.54 17.96
CA ALA A 427 31.43 0.26 18.94
C ALA A 427 32.36 1.32 19.57
N GLY A 428 31.82 2.50 19.81
CA GLY A 428 32.53 3.60 20.48
C GLY A 428 31.74 4.16 21.66
N ASP A 429 32.29 5.21 22.27
CA ASP A 429 31.63 5.97 23.34
C ASP A 429 30.30 6.58 22.87
N VAL A 430 30.24 7.01 21.61
CA VAL A 430 29.02 7.50 20.96
C VAL A 430 28.56 6.48 19.93
N GLN A 431 27.27 6.15 19.94
CA GLN A 431 26.64 5.29 18.93
C GLN A 431 25.69 6.11 18.06
N LEU A 432 25.98 6.20 16.76
CA LEU A 432 25.16 6.90 15.77
C LEU A 432 24.25 5.90 15.06
N ILE A 433 22.94 6.11 15.10
CA ILE A 433 21.94 5.26 14.47
C ILE A 433 21.34 6.01 13.28
N ALA A 434 21.66 5.57 12.08
CA ALA A 434 21.17 6.15 10.84
C ALA A 434 19.91 5.43 10.33
N VAL A 435 18.84 6.19 10.09
CA VAL A 435 17.63 5.70 9.40
C VAL A 435 17.42 6.55 8.15
N GLY A 436 17.73 5.99 6.98
CA GLY A 436 17.64 6.70 5.70
C GLY A 436 19.00 7.03 5.08
N ALA A 437 18.96 7.33 3.78
CA ALA A 437 20.14 7.47 2.94
C ALA A 437 20.98 8.72 3.26
N TYR A 438 20.30 9.86 3.40
CA TYR A 438 20.96 11.12 3.76
C TYR A 438 21.49 11.09 5.18
N GLN A 439 20.73 10.48 6.09
CA GLN A 439 21.09 10.36 7.49
C GLN A 439 22.27 9.42 7.70
N LEU A 440 22.41 8.35 6.90
CA LEU A 440 23.61 7.50 6.96
C LEU A 440 24.88 8.28 6.65
N ARG A 441 24.87 9.10 5.59
CA ARG A 441 25.99 9.96 5.25
C ARG A 441 26.27 10.98 6.34
N VAL A 442 25.23 11.63 6.89
CA VAL A 442 25.40 12.55 8.03
C VAL A 442 26.06 11.83 9.21
N CYS A 443 25.64 10.61 9.56
CA CYS A 443 26.27 9.86 10.63
C CYS A 443 27.74 9.53 10.33
N GLN A 444 28.11 9.23 9.09
CA GLN A 444 29.51 9.02 8.70
C GLN A 444 30.34 10.31 8.87
N GLU A 445 29.83 11.45 8.39
CA GLU A 445 30.48 12.75 8.56
C GLU A 445 30.64 13.14 10.05
N VAL A 446 29.61 12.89 10.86
CA VAL A 446 29.66 13.10 12.31
C VAL A 446 30.71 12.21 12.96
N ALA A 447 30.76 10.92 12.60
CA ALA A 447 31.76 9.99 13.12
C ALA A 447 33.19 10.44 12.78
N GLU A 448 33.44 10.87 11.55
CA GLU A 448 34.73 11.41 11.12
C GLU A 448 35.11 12.68 11.90
N ALA A 449 34.17 13.62 12.06
CA ALA A 449 34.40 14.86 12.80
C ALA A 449 34.65 14.64 14.30
N LEU A 450 34.01 13.64 14.91
CA LEU A 450 34.22 13.27 16.31
C LEU A 450 35.54 12.50 16.50
N ALA A 451 35.92 11.64 15.55
CA ALA A 451 37.20 10.93 15.57
C ALA A 451 38.39 11.91 15.54
N GLN A 452 38.30 12.99 14.75
CA GLN A 452 39.30 14.08 14.75
C GLN A 452 39.46 14.78 16.09
N ARG A 453 38.47 14.64 16.99
CA ARG A 453 38.45 15.22 18.35
C ARG A 453 38.71 14.17 19.44
N GLY A 454 39.13 12.96 19.06
CA GLY A 454 39.48 11.88 19.98
C GLY A 454 38.30 11.13 20.59
N LEU A 455 37.09 11.29 20.04
CA LEU A 455 35.90 10.55 20.48
C LEU A 455 35.66 9.33 19.59
N SER A 456 35.60 8.15 20.20
CA SER A 456 35.28 6.90 19.50
C SER A 456 33.79 6.83 19.17
N CYS A 457 33.45 6.52 17.91
CA CYS A 457 32.07 6.46 17.44
C CYS A 457 31.80 5.19 16.65
N GLY A 458 30.70 4.50 16.96
CA GLY A 458 30.17 3.41 16.13
C GLY A 458 28.96 3.88 15.33
N VAL A 459 28.84 3.46 14.07
CA VAL A 459 27.68 3.78 13.23
C VAL A 459 26.85 2.52 13.02
N VAL A 460 25.53 2.60 13.15
CA VAL A 460 24.59 1.52 12.82
C VAL A 460 23.61 2.04 11.80
N CYS A 461 23.48 1.37 10.66
CA CYS A 461 22.40 1.61 9.72
C CYS A 461 21.19 0.77 10.15
N LEU A 462 20.09 1.44 10.48
CA LEU A 462 18.81 0.84 10.84
C LEU A 462 17.88 0.95 9.64
N LEU A 463 17.79 -0.15 8.86
CA LEU A 463 16.95 -0.25 7.66
C LEU A 463 15.46 -0.33 8.01
N GLU A 464 15.11 -1.19 8.98
CA GLU A 464 13.72 -1.53 9.31
C GLU A 464 13.46 -1.34 10.81
N PRO A 465 13.03 -0.13 11.23
CA PRO A 465 12.73 0.17 12.64
C PRO A 465 11.77 -0.83 13.30
N GLY A 466 10.78 -1.35 12.55
CA GLY A 466 9.77 -2.29 13.05
C GLY A 466 10.31 -3.62 13.59
N ARG A 467 11.57 -3.98 13.28
CA ARG A 467 12.25 -5.18 13.81
C ARG A 467 12.88 -5.00 15.19
N PHE A 468 12.84 -3.79 15.73
CA PHE A 468 13.44 -3.42 17.02
C PHE A 468 12.41 -2.79 17.97
N ARG A 469 11.12 -3.01 17.70
CA ARG A 469 10.03 -2.57 18.56
C ARG A 469 9.72 -3.62 19.61
N SER A 470 8.96 -3.24 20.65
CA SER A 470 8.28 -4.24 21.47
C SER A 470 7.19 -4.91 20.64
N PRO A 471 7.25 -6.24 20.39
CA PRO A 471 6.23 -6.92 19.61
C PRO A 471 4.89 -6.89 20.36
N ARG A 472 3.78 -6.68 19.65
CA ARG A 472 2.44 -6.61 20.26
C ARG A 472 1.78 -7.98 20.39
N ASP A 473 2.25 -8.96 19.64
CA ASP A 473 1.73 -10.33 19.65
C ASP A 473 2.76 -11.36 19.14
N PRO A 474 2.48 -12.68 19.23
CA PRO A 474 3.43 -13.72 18.83
C PRO A 474 3.85 -13.69 17.36
N MET A 475 3.01 -13.20 16.44
CA MET A 475 3.38 -13.15 15.03
C MET A 475 4.32 -11.98 14.74
N GLU A 476 4.14 -10.83 15.41
CA GLU A 476 5.14 -9.76 15.38
C GLU A 476 6.45 -10.18 16.05
N SER A 477 6.36 -10.95 17.15
CA SER A 477 7.54 -11.51 17.81
C SER A 477 8.37 -12.38 16.87
N GLY A 478 7.73 -13.13 15.96
CA GLY A 478 8.41 -13.92 14.93
C GLY A 478 9.05 -13.10 13.81
N HIS A 479 8.73 -11.80 13.71
CA HIS A 479 9.30 -10.87 12.73
C HIS A 479 10.46 -10.03 13.29
N GLN A 480 10.61 -9.95 14.61
CA GLN A 480 11.66 -9.15 15.25
C GLN A 480 13.07 -9.64 14.88
N CYS A 481 14.05 -8.76 15.06
CA CYS A 481 15.45 -9.13 15.03
C CYS A 481 15.76 -10.13 16.16
N GLY A 482 16.71 -11.05 15.93
CA GLY A 482 17.14 -12.00 16.96
C GLY A 482 17.74 -11.28 18.18
N SER A 483 17.36 -11.69 19.39
CA SER A 483 17.71 -10.96 20.62
C SER A 483 19.23 -10.80 20.83
N SER A 484 20.02 -11.83 20.53
CA SER A 484 21.48 -11.77 20.65
C SER A 484 22.09 -10.73 19.70
N TYR A 485 21.65 -10.74 18.44
CA TYR A 485 22.13 -9.80 17.44
C TYR A 485 21.66 -8.37 17.73
N SER A 486 20.42 -8.20 18.21
CA SER A 486 19.92 -6.91 18.65
C SER A 486 20.72 -6.36 19.84
N SER A 487 21.11 -7.18 20.81
CA SER A 487 21.94 -6.73 21.94
C SER A 487 23.37 -6.38 21.54
N GLU A 488 23.93 -7.07 20.55
CA GLU A 488 25.23 -6.76 19.95
C GLU A 488 25.19 -5.42 19.20
N LEU A 489 24.16 -5.21 18.37
CA LEU A 489 23.97 -3.97 17.62
C LEU A 489 23.64 -2.77 18.50
N PHE A 490 22.90 -2.97 19.60
CA PHE A 490 22.43 -1.89 20.46
C PHE A 490 22.77 -2.16 21.94
N PRO A 491 24.06 -2.07 22.33
CA PRO A 491 24.48 -2.32 23.71
C PRO A 491 23.80 -1.36 24.69
N GLN A 492 23.41 -1.86 25.86
CA GLN A 492 22.70 -1.04 26.87
C GLN A 492 23.65 -0.14 27.68
N ASP A 493 24.96 -0.40 27.62
CA ASP A 493 26.04 0.34 28.28
C ASP A 493 26.63 1.48 27.42
N THR A 494 26.16 1.66 26.18
CA THR A 494 26.53 2.81 25.31
C THR A 494 26.39 4.14 26.06
N LYS A 495 27.45 4.97 26.09
CA LYS A 495 27.42 6.23 26.87
C LYS A 495 26.40 7.22 26.30
N LEU A 496 26.43 7.43 24.99
CA LEU A 496 25.50 8.30 24.27
C LEU A 496 25.05 7.64 22.96
N ARG A 497 23.73 7.50 22.77
CA ARG A 497 23.11 7.04 21.51
C ARG A 497 22.47 8.23 20.81
N VAL A 498 22.71 8.35 19.50
CA VAL A 498 22.22 9.45 18.69
C VAL A 498 21.50 8.89 17.47
N PHE A 499 20.19 9.06 17.42
CA PHE A 499 19.41 8.74 16.24
C PHE A 499 19.46 9.90 15.25
N VAL A 500 19.72 9.61 13.98
CA VAL A 500 19.58 10.55 12.87
C VAL A 500 18.66 9.86 11.88
N CYS A 501 17.44 10.38 11.74
CA CYS A 501 16.37 9.67 11.04
C CYS A 501 15.71 10.49 9.94
N HIS A 502 15.24 9.78 8.92
CA HIS A 502 14.52 10.37 7.79
C HIS A 502 13.27 11.11 8.23
N MET A 503 12.59 10.60 9.24
CA MET A 503 11.26 11.02 9.70
C MET A 503 11.31 11.94 10.92
N ARG A 504 10.16 12.22 11.56
CA ARG A 504 10.10 12.93 12.84
C ARG A 504 10.66 12.04 13.97
N PRO A 505 11.63 12.52 14.78
CA PRO A 505 12.27 11.73 15.83
C PRO A 505 11.31 11.08 16.83
N GLU A 506 10.23 11.76 17.17
CA GLU A 506 9.23 11.32 18.15
C GLU A 506 8.53 10.04 17.70
N ALA A 507 8.21 9.96 16.39
CA ALA A 507 7.60 8.78 15.80
C ALA A 507 8.56 7.58 15.87
N LEU A 508 9.84 7.79 15.51
CA LEU A 508 10.84 6.73 15.56
C LEU A 508 11.10 6.24 16.99
N LEU A 509 11.36 7.15 17.94
CA LEU A 509 11.65 6.79 19.33
C LEU A 509 10.45 6.12 20.02
N GLY A 510 9.23 6.53 19.68
CA GLY A 510 8.02 5.87 20.18
C GLY A 510 7.92 4.40 19.75
N ILE A 511 8.29 4.10 18.50
CA ILE A 511 8.30 2.73 17.95
C ILE A 511 9.48 1.92 18.48
N CYS A 512 10.68 2.51 18.42
CA CYS A 512 11.94 1.90 18.83
C CYS A 512 12.26 2.14 20.30
N ARG A 513 11.24 2.25 21.16
CA ARG A 513 11.41 2.48 22.60
C ARG A 513 12.40 1.51 23.28
N PRO A 514 12.50 0.22 22.90
CA PRO A 514 13.54 -0.67 23.45
C PRO A 514 14.99 -0.23 23.20
N LEU A 515 15.23 0.60 22.18
CA LEU A 515 16.54 1.14 21.83
C LEU A 515 16.85 2.47 22.52
N ASP A 516 15.89 3.08 23.22
CA ASP A 516 16.05 4.36 23.91
C ASP A 516 16.72 4.16 25.29
N LEU A 517 17.85 4.83 25.51
CA LEU A 517 18.63 4.78 26.76
C LEU A 517 18.18 5.83 27.80
N GLY A 518 17.12 6.59 27.51
CA GLY A 518 16.62 7.70 28.32
C GLY A 518 17.13 9.07 27.87
N PRO A 519 16.48 10.16 28.32
CA PRO A 519 16.72 11.53 27.83
C PRO A 519 18.14 12.07 28.09
N ASP A 520 18.86 11.47 29.03
CA ASP A 520 20.24 11.86 29.33
C ASP A 520 21.27 11.19 28.40
N ARG A 521 20.90 10.05 27.81
CA ARG A 521 21.80 9.18 27.04
C ARG A 521 21.33 8.94 25.60
N THR A 522 20.20 9.53 25.21
CA THR A 522 19.64 9.45 23.86
C THR A 522 19.39 10.85 23.32
N LEU A 523 19.91 11.10 22.12
CA LEU A 523 19.58 12.26 21.29
C LEU A 523 18.91 11.75 20.01
N ALA A 524 18.04 12.55 19.42
CA ALA A 524 17.43 12.20 18.15
C ALA A 524 17.23 13.44 17.27
N PHE A 525 17.58 13.29 16.00
CA PHE A 525 17.53 14.31 14.96
C PHE A 525 16.73 13.77 13.78
N GLY A 526 15.88 14.61 13.21
CA GLY A 526 15.04 14.26 12.07
C GLY A 526 14.26 15.47 11.59
N TYR A 527 13.17 15.24 10.85
CA TYR A 527 12.37 16.34 10.33
C TYR A 527 11.63 17.07 11.47
N GLU A 528 11.85 18.38 11.62
CA GLU A 528 11.21 19.27 12.63
C GLU A 528 10.07 20.11 12.03
N ASN A 529 9.56 19.73 10.84
CA ASN A 529 8.61 20.54 10.06
C ASN A 529 9.18 21.90 9.64
N HIS A 530 10.49 22.00 9.45
CA HIS A 530 11.13 23.15 8.83
C HIS A 530 11.44 22.83 7.37
N GLY A 531 10.80 23.55 6.46
CA GLY A 531 10.83 23.29 5.03
C GLY A 531 10.99 24.54 4.20
N GLY A 532 10.83 24.37 2.90
CA GLY A 532 10.90 25.46 1.93
C GLY A 532 11.57 25.06 0.64
N THR A 533 11.94 26.04 -0.18
CA THR A 533 12.68 25.83 -1.43
C THR A 533 14.18 25.70 -1.18
N LEU A 534 14.55 24.72 -0.37
CA LEU A 534 15.92 24.43 0.05
C LEU A 534 16.43 23.18 -0.69
N ASP A 535 17.72 23.14 -1.01
CA ASP A 535 18.34 21.89 -1.43
C ASP A 535 18.47 20.92 -0.25
N THR A 536 18.97 19.70 -0.48
CA THR A 536 19.12 18.70 0.57
C THR A 536 19.96 19.23 1.76
N SER A 537 21.05 19.95 1.48
CA SER A 537 21.91 20.49 2.55
C SER A 537 21.18 21.54 3.37
N GLY A 538 20.46 22.45 2.71
CA GLY A 538 19.65 23.46 3.34
C GLY A 538 18.51 22.86 4.17
N LEU A 539 17.85 21.80 3.68
CA LEU A 539 16.83 21.07 4.45
C LEU A 539 17.42 20.43 5.71
N LEU A 540 18.55 19.74 5.59
CA LEU A 540 19.23 19.14 6.75
C LEU A 540 19.59 20.23 7.77
N GLN A 541 20.15 21.36 7.33
CA GLN A 541 20.50 22.49 8.20
C GLN A 541 19.28 23.13 8.86
N ALA A 542 18.19 23.36 8.12
CA ALA A 542 16.96 23.96 8.65
C ALA A 542 16.31 23.11 9.76
N ASN A 543 16.54 21.80 9.72
CA ASN A 543 16.08 20.84 10.72
C ASN A 543 17.20 20.40 11.71
N LYS A 544 18.35 21.10 11.72
CA LYS A 544 19.53 20.81 12.58
C LYS A 544 20.01 19.36 12.48
N CYS A 545 19.77 18.75 11.33
CA CYS A 545 20.14 17.38 10.98
C CYS A 545 21.41 17.32 10.14
N ASP A 546 22.09 18.43 9.93
CA ASP A 546 23.41 18.45 9.31
C ASP A 546 24.50 18.01 10.31
N SER A 547 25.65 17.57 9.78
CA SER A 547 26.74 17.04 10.59
C SER A 547 27.33 18.05 11.58
N HIS A 548 27.37 19.34 11.23
CA HIS A 548 27.90 20.39 12.11
C HIS A 548 27.00 20.61 13.33
N SER A 549 25.69 20.76 13.12
CA SER A 549 24.70 20.90 14.20
C SER A 549 24.75 19.71 15.16
N ILE A 550 24.80 18.48 14.63
CA ILE A 550 24.82 17.27 15.45
C ILE A 550 26.12 17.17 16.27
N VAL A 551 27.28 17.43 15.68
CA VAL A 551 28.57 17.41 16.38
C VAL A 551 28.58 18.41 17.54
N GLN A 552 28.08 19.63 17.34
CA GLN A 552 28.01 20.63 18.41
C GLN A 552 27.20 20.13 19.61
N VAL A 553 26.03 19.54 19.36
CA VAL A 553 25.17 19.00 20.42
C VAL A 553 25.88 17.84 21.13
N ILE A 554 26.51 16.91 20.40
CA ILE A 554 27.25 15.79 21.00
C ILE A 554 28.39 16.28 21.89
N LEU A 555 29.20 17.25 21.43
CA LEU A 555 30.31 17.80 22.21
C LEU A 555 29.84 18.50 23.48
N SER A 556 28.72 19.23 23.41
CA SER A 556 28.12 19.85 24.60
C SER A 556 27.60 18.82 25.62
N LYS A 557 27.03 17.70 25.15
CA LYS A 557 26.49 16.63 26.01
C LYS A 557 27.59 15.76 26.63
N THR A 558 28.69 15.54 25.91
CA THR A 558 29.83 14.72 26.36
C THR A 558 30.83 15.48 27.23
N GLY A 559 30.64 16.80 27.43
CA GLY A 559 31.51 17.63 28.26
C GLY A 559 32.85 18.00 27.59
N SER A 560 33.00 17.78 26.29
CA SER A 560 34.20 18.08 25.51
C SER A 560 34.26 19.53 24.99
N SER A 561 33.44 20.44 25.53
CA SER A 561 33.42 21.87 25.16
C SER A 561 34.59 22.67 25.76
N GLY A 562 35.83 22.21 25.55
CA GLY A 562 37.00 22.77 26.21
C GLY A 562 38.30 22.63 25.42
N ALA A 563 38.38 23.26 24.25
CA ALA A 563 39.63 23.74 23.63
C ALA A 563 39.31 24.47 22.30
N ASP A 564 38.70 25.67 22.35
CA ASP A 564 38.82 26.69 21.29
C ASP A 564 38.13 28.02 21.71
N LYS A 565 38.53 28.52 22.88
CA LYS A 565 38.40 29.94 23.23
C LYS A 565 39.80 30.56 23.23
N ALA A 566 40.49 30.52 22.09
CA ALA A 566 41.75 31.26 21.92
C ALA A 566 42.14 31.44 20.44
N THR A 567 41.35 32.15 19.64
CA THR A 567 41.87 33.23 18.78
C THR A 567 40.72 34.09 18.26
N LEU A 568 40.90 35.40 18.40
CA LEU A 568 40.02 36.49 17.99
C LEU A 568 39.81 36.55 16.48
#